data_AF-A0A970QDS8-F1
#
_entry.id   AF-A0A970QDS8-F1
#
_cell.length_a   1.000
_cell.length_b   1.000
_cell.length_c   1.000
_cell.angle_alpha   90.00
_cell.angle_beta   90.00
_cell.angle_gamma   90.00
#
_symmetry.space_group_name_H-M   'P 1'
#
loop_
_entity.id
_entity.type
_entity.pdbx_description
1 polymer ?
#
loop_
_entity_poly.entity_id
_entity_poly.type
_entity_poly.pdbx_seq_one_letter_code
_entity_poly.pdbx_strand_id
1 'polypeptide(L)'
;MTNHVHDTLIDAMRTSMESALCVPEGVEAPVALLWTDADGQWRSLIPALQVALPQLFVLGAYAPERRAGPVIWLRCIVDRTLSDMALPDGTIPIVYLPEVSRQQLRAGGDCPRHLQPLIELQYRGAVWHQRNGRDWTVEAFLTSMDALDLDVATDQRTKEAMMRALPVLATEPVTSLRGRRLEAEDFDKLMVGDPARDLLSWLSDEAAFQSRCDGARWESFRSVCKRDFNFDPEQDGIRWAGERLFESEGAWNDLWERFCEAPQLYPGVAEVLHDARPTDLLADPSRQPSHNVDAEATLRNALGEVANLPHAKACAEILALEAAHGSRRTWVWSRLGESPLALLLEPLSRLARLANKPLGGKGLSALADAYAAEGWHCDRAAMDALEQAKTTADVGLVKAVLGALYIPWLE
;
A
#
# COMPACT_ATOMS: atom_id res chain seq x y z
N MET A 1 18.06 0.95 -9.20
CA MET A 1 17.76 1.28 -7.80
C MET A 1 16.66 2.31 -7.82
N THR A 2 15.41 1.85 -7.82
CA THR A 2 14.23 2.71 -7.69
C THR A 2 14.20 3.22 -6.25
N ASN A 3 14.39 4.52 -6.07
CA ASN A 3 14.06 5.18 -4.80
C ASN A 3 12.54 5.07 -4.65
N HIS A 4 12.06 4.03 -4.00
CA HIS A 4 10.69 4.02 -3.51
C HIS A 4 10.63 5.09 -2.41
N VAL A 5 9.90 6.16 -2.69
CA VAL A 5 9.50 7.12 -1.65
C VAL A 5 8.53 6.33 -0.78
N HIS A 6 8.99 5.87 0.36
CA HIS A 6 8.13 5.26 1.36
C HIS A 6 7.45 6.39 2.11
N ASP A 7 6.13 6.50 1.99
CA ASP A 7 5.39 7.56 2.67
C ASP A 7 5.35 7.29 4.18
N THR A 8 5.10 6.05 4.62
CA THR A 8 5.09 5.67 6.05
C THR A 8 5.89 4.41 6.40
N LEU A 9 6.08 4.13 7.70
CA LEU A 9 6.64 2.87 8.19
C LEU A 9 5.83 1.65 7.71
N ILE A 10 4.50 1.74 7.69
CA ILE A 10 3.64 0.64 7.22
C ILE A 10 3.82 0.39 5.72
N ASP A 11 3.92 1.44 4.91
CA ASP A 11 4.17 1.29 3.47
C ASP A 11 5.54 0.68 3.20
N ALA A 12 6.55 1.04 3.99
CA ALA A 12 7.86 0.42 3.93
C ALA A 12 7.83 -1.06 4.32
N MET A 13 7.11 -1.43 5.38
CA MET A 13 6.91 -2.83 5.78
C MET A 13 6.19 -3.62 4.68
N ARG A 14 5.10 -3.07 4.12
CA ARG A 14 4.37 -3.69 2.99
C ARG A 14 5.30 -3.94 1.82
N THR A 15 6.02 -2.91 1.37
CA THR A 15 6.94 -3.01 0.22
C THR A 15 8.03 -4.05 0.47
N SER A 16 8.58 -4.08 1.71
CA SER A 16 9.58 -5.06 2.10
C SER A 16 9.03 -6.49 2.10
N MET A 17 7.80 -6.69 2.57
CA MET A 17 7.10 -7.99 2.54
C MET A 17 6.79 -8.43 1.11
N GLU A 18 6.33 -7.53 0.25
CA GLU A 18 6.09 -7.79 -1.17
C GLU A 18 7.39 -8.19 -1.89
N SER A 19 8.49 -7.49 -1.60
CA SER A 19 9.81 -7.86 -2.14
C SER A 19 10.27 -9.24 -1.66
N ALA A 20 9.94 -9.64 -0.42
CA ALA A 20 10.25 -10.97 0.09
C ALA A 20 9.40 -12.09 -0.54
N LEU A 21 8.29 -11.73 -1.18
CA LEU A 21 7.42 -12.65 -1.92
C LEU A 21 7.82 -12.80 -3.40
N CYS A 22 8.64 -11.90 -3.94
CA CYS A 22 9.13 -11.99 -5.30
C CYS A 22 10.03 -13.23 -5.48
N VAL A 23 9.68 -14.09 -6.43
CA VAL A 23 10.46 -15.28 -6.81
C VAL A 23 10.97 -15.15 -8.25
N PRO A 24 12.12 -15.77 -8.59
CA PRO A 24 12.60 -15.83 -9.98
C PRO A 24 11.61 -16.53 -10.91
N GLU A 25 11.69 -16.22 -12.20
CA GLU A 25 10.87 -16.88 -13.21
C GLU A 25 11.10 -18.40 -13.22
N GLY A 26 10.02 -19.18 -13.34
CA GLY A 26 10.05 -20.64 -13.31
C GLY A 26 10.10 -21.27 -11.91
N VAL A 27 10.03 -20.46 -10.85
CA VAL A 27 9.88 -20.93 -9.46
C VAL A 27 8.42 -20.82 -9.01
N GLU A 28 7.92 -21.84 -8.31
CA GLU A 28 6.56 -21.82 -7.75
C GLU A 28 6.42 -20.71 -6.69
N ALA A 29 5.29 -20.01 -6.69
CA ALA A 29 5.03 -18.94 -5.73
C ALA A 29 4.92 -19.49 -4.30
N PRO A 30 5.40 -18.73 -3.28
CA PRO A 30 5.33 -19.18 -1.91
C PRO A 30 3.88 -19.24 -1.42
N VAL A 31 3.56 -20.28 -0.63
CA VAL A 31 2.18 -20.47 -0.12
C VAL A 31 1.82 -19.53 1.03
N ALA A 32 2.82 -18.96 1.70
CA ALA A 32 2.67 -18.01 2.80
C ALA A 32 3.96 -17.20 2.99
N LEU A 33 3.86 -16.01 3.60
CA LEU A 33 4.99 -15.28 4.16
C LEU A 33 5.04 -15.50 5.67
N LEU A 34 6.08 -16.15 6.18
CA LEU A 34 6.32 -16.29 7.61
C LEU A 34 7.04 -15.05 8.16
N TRP A 35 6.49 -14.46 9.20
CA TRP A 35 7.10 -13.36 9.95
C TRP A 35 7.31 -13.78 11.41
N THR A 36 8.56 -14.09 11.74
CA THR A 36 9.02 -14.42 13.09
C THR A 36 9.44 -13.17 13.85
N ASP A 37 9.08 -13.09 15.12
CA ASP A 37 9.44 -12.00 16.03
C ASP A 37 9.72 -12.57 17.42
N ALA A 38 10.98 -12.88 17.70
CA ALA A 38 11.41 -13.52 18.94
C ALA A 38 11.03 -12.74 20.20
N ASP A 39 11.03 -11.41 20.14
CA ASP A 39 10.80 -10.52 21.28
C ASP A 39 9.38 -9.95 21.30
N GLY A 40 8.58 -10.21 20.26
CA GLY A 40 7.21 -9.70 20.13
C GLY A 40 7.13 -8.17 20.00
N GLN A 41 8.19 -7.52 19.54
CA GLN A 41 8.31 -6.06 19.43
C GLN A 41 7.19 -5.44 18.59
N TRP A 42 6.72 -6.14 17.54
CA TRP A 42 5.75 -5.59 16.60
C TRP A 42 4.30 -5.71 17.06
N ARG A 43 4.03 -6.37 18.20
CA ARG A 43 2.67 -6.65 18.69
C ARG A 43 1.76 -5.43 18.74
N SER A 44 2.28 -4.27 19.13
CA SER A 44 1.48 -3.04 19.24
C SER A 44 1.00 -2.50 17.89
N LEU A 45 1.68 -2.85 16.79
CA LEU A 45 1.30 -2.42 15.43
C LEU A 45 0.36 -3.38 14.72
N ILE A 46 0.17 -4.59 15.23
CA ILE A 46 -0.64 -5.61 14.57
C ILE A 46 -2.06 -5.14 14.26
N PRO A 47 -2.80 -4.44 15.15
CA PRO A 47 -4.13 -3.95 14.80
C PRO A 47 -4.12 -3.01 13.59
N ALA A 48 -3.17 -2.07 13.52
CA ALA A 48 -3.03 -1.14 12.40
C ALA A 48 -2.58 -1.86 11.12
N LEU A 49 -1.62 -2.78 11.23
CA LEU A 49 -1.14 -3.59 10.11
C LEU A 49 -2.22 -4.52 9.57
N GLN A 50 -3.11 -5.07 10.40
CA GLN A 50 -4.21 -5.92 9.94
C GLN A 50 -5.28 -5.12 9.17
N VAL A 51 -5.43 -3.83 9.44
CA VAL A 51 -6.26 -2.93 8.62
C VAL A 51 -5.57 -2.69 7.26
N ALA A 52 -4.27 -2.38 7.29
CA ALA A 52 -3.48 -2.07 6.10
C ALA A 52 -3.09 -3.30 5.25
N LEU A 53 -3.14 -4.51 5.81
CA LEU A 53 -2.80 -5.79 5.21
C LEU A 53 -3.88 -6.82 5.56
N PRO A 54 -4.97 -6.91 4.78
CA PRO A 54 -6.07 -7.84 5.04
C PRO A 54 -5.63 -9.32 5.09
N GLN A 55 -4.52 -9.65 4.44
CA GLN A 55 -3.90 -10.96 4.41
C GLN A 55 -2.99 -11.27 5.62
N LEU A 56 -2.92 -10.39 6.64
CA LEU A 56 -2.14 -10.60 7.85
C LEU A 56 -2.91 -11.39 8.92
N PHE A 57 -2.39 -12.56 9.29
CA PHE A 57 -2.90 -13.46 10.30
C PHE A 57 -1.90 -13.64 11.43
N VAL A 58 -2.41 -13.78 12.66
CA VAL A 58 -1.59 -13.71 13.88
C VAL A 58 -1.71 -15.00 14.68
N LEU A 59 -0.57 -15.56 15.09
CA LEU A 59 -0.55 -16.66 16.05
C LEU A 59 -1.03 -16.20 17.43
N GLY A 60 -2.04 -16.90 17.97
CA GLY A 60 -2.59 -16.61 19.29
C GLY A 60 -3.77 -17.50 19.66
N ALA A 61 -4.58 -17.01 20.60
CA ALA A 61 -5.87 -17.62 20.92
C ALA A 61 -6.83 -17.52 19.72
N TYR A 62 -7.76 -18.46 19.60
CA TYR A 62 -8.74 -18.48 18.52
C TYR A 62 -9.68 -17.26 18.61
N ALA A 63 -9.52 -16.33 17.67
CA ALA A 63 -10.29 -15.09 17.51
C ALA A 63 -10.32 -14.72 16.02
N PRO A 64 -11.07 -15.48 15.18
CA PRO A 64 -11.09 -15.32 13.73
C PRO A 64 -11.53 -13.92 13.28
N GLU A 65 -12.41 -13.26 14.04
CA GLU A 65 -12.84 -11.88 13.81
C GLU A 65 -11.69 -10.86 13.91
N ARG A 66 -10.62 -11.21 14.61
CA ARG A 66 -9.37 -10.43 14.69
C ARG A 66 -8.25 -11.02 13.83
N ARG A 67 -8.58 -11.94 12.92
CA ARG A 67 -7.62 -12.71 12.11
C ARG A 67 -6.51 -13.35 12.96
N ALA A 68 -6.86 -13.81 14.17
CA ALA A 68 -5.92 -14.42 15.10
C ALA A 68 -6.36 -15.84 15.47
N GLY A 69 -5.39 -16.75 15.63
CA GLY A 69 -5.71 -18.11 16.02
C GLY A 69 -4.52 -19.05 16.22
N PRO A 70 -4.79 -20.28 16.67
CA PRO A 70 -3.76 -21.27 16.92
C PRO A 70 -3.15 -21.79 15.62
N VAL A 71 -1.99 -22.45 15.73
CA VAL A 71 -1.23 -22.98 14.58
C VAL A 71 -2.08 -23.81 13.61
N ILE A 72 -2.96 -24.68 14.10
CA ILE A 72 -3.83 -25.49 13.22
C ILE A 72 -4.81 -24.61 12.44
N TRP A 73 -5.32 -23.54 13.04
CA TRP A 73 -6.19 -22.62 12.33
C TRP A 73 -5.43 -21.82 11.26
N LEU A 74 -4.22 -21.36 11.58
CA LEU A 74 -3.33 -20.70 10.61
C LEU A 74 -3.00 -21.62 9.43
N ARG A 75 -2.79 -22.92 9.68
CA ARG A 75 -2.63 -23.93 8.63
C ARG A 75 -3.83 -23.98 7.70
N CYS A 76 -5.04 -24.00 8.24
CA CYS A 76 -6.25 -24.00 7.43
C CYS A 76 -6.39 -22.73 6.57
N ILE A 77 -5.93 -21.57 7.07
CA ILE A 77 -5.87 -20.32 6.27
C ILE A 77 -4.88 -20.47 5.11
N VAL A 78 -3.66 -20.95 5.38
CA VAL A 78 -2.62 -21.13 4.36
C VAL A 78 -3.04 -22.16 3.31
N ASP A 79 -3.60 -23.28 3.75
CA ASP A 79 -4.09 -24.36 2.87
C ASP A 79 -5.46 -24.01 2.24
N ARG A 80 -6.01 -22.82 2.50
CA ARG A 80 -7.26 -22.28 1.96
C ARG A 80 -8.47 -23.22 2.16
N THR A 81 -8.54 -23.90 3.30
CA THR A 81 -9.60 -24.88 3.60
C THR A 81 -10.81 -24.28 4.32
N LEU A 82 -10.78 -22.99 4.67
CA LEU A 82 -11.87 -22.29 5.36
C LEU A 82 -12.69 -21.47 4.36
N SER A 83 -13.97 -21.81 4.20
CA SER A 83 -14.90 -21.09 3.32
C SER A 83 -15.14 -19.64 3.75
N ASP A 84 -15.17 -19.42 5.06
CA ASP A 84 -15.67 -18.16 5.65
C ASP A 84 -14.59 -17.07 5.76
N MET A 85 -13.34 -17.41 5.41
CA MET A 85 -12.15 -16.54 5.49
C MET A 85 -11.29 -16.66 4.22
N ALA A 86 -11.94 -16.83 3.07
CA ALA A 86 -11.26 -16.99 1.80
C ALA A 86 -10.54 -15.69 1.41
N LEU A 87 -9.22 -15.77 1.27
CA LEU A 87 -8.46 -14.72 0.61
C LEU A 87 -8.70 -14.79 -0.90
N PRO A 88 -8.69 -13.65 -1.62
CA PRO A 88 -8.75 -13.65 -3.08
C PRO A 88 -7.69 -14.58 -3.69
N ASP A 89 -7.99 -15.12 -4.87
CA ASP A 89 -7.04 -15.94 -5.61
C ASP A 89 -5.79 -15.12 -5.94
N GLY A 90 -4.62 -15.72 -5.75
CA GLY A 90 -3.32 -15.05 -5.90
C GLY A 90 -2.83 -14.29 -4.66
N THR A 91 -3.68 -14.03 -3.65
CA THR A 91 -3.23 -13.37 -2.42
C THR A 91 -2.48 -14.33 -1.50
N ILE A 92 -1.22 -14.01 -1.18
CA ILE A 92 -0.39 -14.84 -0.30
C ILE A 92 -0.61 -14.41 1.16
N PRO A 93 -1.03 -15.32 2.07
CA PRO A 93 -1.22 -14.99 3.48
C PRO A 93 0.11 -14.66 4.17
N ILE A 94 0.08 -13.66 5.04
CA ILE A 94 1.19 -13.30 5.93
C ILE A 94 0.88 -13.86 7.31
N VAL A 95 1.77 -14.67 7.86
CA VAL A 95 1.61 -15.32 9.16
C VAL A 95 2.62 -14.74 10.14
N TYR A 96 2.12 -13.90 11.05
CA TYR A 96 2.91 -13.29 12.12
C TYR A 96 2.96 -14.18 13.36
N LEU A 97 4.18 -14.45 13.83
CA LEU A 97 4.50 -15.36 14.92
C LEU A 97 5.21 -14.60 16.04
N PRO A 98 4.46 -13.92 16.92
CA PRO A 98 5.06 -13.22 18.04
C PRO A 98 5.65 -14.20 19.06
N GLU A 99 6.76 -13.83 19.67
CA GLU A 99 7.53 -14.65 20.62
C GLU A 99 8.04 -15.98 20.03
N VAL A 100 8.11 -16.05 18.70
CA VAL A 100 8.66 -17.19 17.97
C VAL A 100 9.82 -16.70 17.11
N SER A 101 11.02 -17.14 17.45
CA SER A 101 12.21 -16.92 16.65
C SER A 101 12.26 -17.88 15.46
N ARG A 102 12.94 -17.45 14.39
CA ARG A 102 13.26 -18.33 13.28
C ARG A 102 14.08 -19.55 13.71
N GLN A 103 14.99 -19.40 14.69
CA GLN A 103 15.81 -20.50 15.17
C GLN A 103 14.97 -21.62 15.80
N GLN A 104 13.90 -21.28 16.53
CA GLN A 104 12.97 -22.26 17.08
C GLN A 104 12.27 -23.07 16.00
N LEU A 105 11.86 -22.45 14.89
CA LEU A 105 11.24 -23.16 13.76
C LEU A 105 12.26 -24.02 12.99
N ARG A 106 13.53 -23.62 12.93
CA ARG A 106 14.61 -24.39 12.28
C ARG A 106 15.16 -25.53 13.13
N ALA A 107 14.81 -25.60 14.42
CA ALA A 107 15.31 -26.59 15.35
C ALA A 107 14.79 -28.04 15.08
N GLY A 108 13.99 -28.25 14.03
CA GLY A 108 13.55 -29.57 13.61
C GLY A 108 12.80 -30.30 14.73
N GLY A 109 13.35 -31.42 15.20
CA GLY A 109 12.75 -32.22 16.29
C GLY A 109 12.67 -31.50 17.64
N ASP A 110 13.54 -30.52 17.88
CA ASP A 110 13.57 -29.73 19.12
C ASP A 110 12.60 -28.53 19.08
N CYS A 111 11.96 -28.29 17.93
CA CYS A 111 10.91 -27.28 17.81
C CYS A 111 9.72 -27.63 18.71
N PRO A 112 9.16 -26.68 19.48
CA PRO A 112 7.99 -26.92 20.33
C PRO A 112 6.84 -27.58 19.55
N ARG A 113 6.26 -28.65 20.11
CA ARG A 113 5.25 -29.48 19.42
C ARG A 113 4.10 -28.69 18.81
N HIS A 114 3.66 -27.63 19.47
CA HIS A 114 2.55 -26.81 18.98
C HIS A 114 2.91 -25.96 17.76
N LEU A 115 4.20 -25.67 17.52
CA LEU A 115 4.72 -24.92 16.36
C LEU A 115 5.16 -25.81 15.20
N GLN A 116 5.38 -27.11 15.45
CA GLN A 116 5.87 -28.06 14.44
C GLN A 116 5.09 -28.04 13.11
N PRO A 117 3.74 -27.88 13.08
CA PRO A 117 3.02 -27.79 11.81
C PRO A 117 3.42 -26.59 10.93
N LEU A 118 4.04 -25.55 11.49
CA LEU A 118 4.54 -24.40 10.73
C LEU A 118 5.93 -24.63 10.13
N ILE A 119 6.66 -25.68 10.53
CA ILE A 119 8.04 -25.91 10.07
C ILE A 119 8.10 -26.04 8.55
N GLU A 120 7.14 -26.73 7.94
CA GLU A 120 7.10 -26.95 6.49
C GLU A 120 6.99 -25.62 5.71
N LEU A 121 6.33 -24.61 6.30
CA LEU A 121 6.13 -23.30 5.66
C LEU A 121 7.43 -22.53 5.49
N GLN A 122 8.51 -22.92 6.16
CA GLN A 122 9.85 -22.38 5.88
C GLN A 122 10.42 -22.85 4.54
N TYR A 123 9.83 -23.88 3.93
CA TYR A 123 10.27 -24.48 2.67
C TYR A 123 9.27 -24.26 1.55
N ARG A 124 7.95 -24.33 1.83
CA ARG A 124 6.90 -24.02 0.84
C ARG A 124 6.53 -22.53 0.80
N GLY A 125 6.83 -21.80 1.87
CA GLY A 125 6.61 -20.35 1.98
C GLY A 125 7.90 -19.56 1.86
N ALA A 126 7.76 -18.24 1.96
CA ALA A 126 8.86 -17.31 2.12
C ALA A 126 8.99 -16.91 3.60
N VAL A 127 10.17 -16.47 4.02
CA VAL A 127 10.40 -15.97 5.39
C VAL A 127 10.85 -14.52 5.32
N TRP A 128 10.15 -13.62 6.00
CA TRP A 128 10.51 -12.21 6.07
C TRP A 128 11.60 -11.99 7.12
N HIS A 129 12.84 -11.82 6.66
CA HIS A 129 14.01 -11.67 7.53
C HIS A 129 15.07 -10.76 6.88
N GLN A 130 16.03 -10.31 7.69
CA GLN A 130 17.19 -9.54 7.21
C GLN A 130 18.06 -10.36 6.26
N ARG A 131 18.92 -9.73 5.43
CA ARG A 131 19.88 -10.46 4.58
C ARG A 131 20.80 -11.42 5.34
N ASN A 132 21.14 -11.10 6.59
CA ASN A 132 21.94 -11.95 7.48
C ASN A 132 21.16 -13.15 8.06
N GLY A 133 19.85 -13.26 7.76
CA GLY A 133 18.97 -14.33 8.23
C GLY A 133 18.37 -14.16 9.62
N ARG A 134 18.62 -13.03 10.30
CA ARG A 134 17.99 -12.68 11.59
C ARG A 134 16.59 -12.08 11.39
N ASP A 135 15.78 -12.19 12.42
CA ASP A 135 14.45 -11.58 12.46
C ASP A 135 14.54 -10.04 12.35
N TRP A 136 13.54 -9.42 11.74
CA TRP A 136 13.42 -7.97 11.71
C TRP A 136 12.97 -7.47 13.08
N THR A 137 13.88 -6.93 13.89
CA THR A 137 13.54 -6.10 15.06
C THR A 137 13.11 -4.71 14.60
N VAL A 138 12.39 -3.94 15.43
CA VAL A 138 12.00 -2.56 15.12
C VAL A 138 13.23 -1.70 14.80
N GLU A 139 14.25 -1.76 15.66
CA GLU A 139 15.51 -1.04 15.46
C GLU A 139 16.15 -1.38 14.11
N ALA A 140 16.38 -2.67 13.84
CA ALA A 140 16.97 -3.12 12.59
C ALA A 140 16.17 -2.68 11.35
N PHE A 141 14.83 -2.68 11.42
CA PHE A 141 14.01 -2.24 10.29
C PHE A 141 14.13 -0.73 10.04
N LEU A 142 14.23 0.09 11.10
CA LEU A 142 14.45 1.52 10.96
C LEU A 142 15.86 1.84 10.43
N THR A 143 16.90 1.15 10.90
CA THR A 143 18.30 1.51 10.62
C THR A 143 18.95 0.81 9.44
N SER A 144 18.37 -0.29 8.95
CA SER A 144 19.00 -1.08 7.87
C SER A 144 18.87 -0.39 6.52
N MET A 145 19.96 -0.42 5.75
CA MET A 145 19.98 -0.02 4.32
C MET A 145 19.02 -0.84 3.45
N ASP A 146 18.64 -2.04 3.90
CA ASP A 146 17.71 -2.93 3.19
C ASP A 146 16.24 -2.63 3.54
N ALA A 147 16.00 -1.63 4.40
CA ALA A 147 14.68 -1.18 4.83
C ALA A 147 14.60 0.36 4.79
N LEU A 148 14.55 1.05 5.94
CA LEU A 148 14.32 2.49 5.97
C LEU A 148 15.57 3.38 5.96
N ASP A 149 16.74 2.83 6.31
CA ASP A 149 18.04 3.52 6.35
C ASP A 149 18.04 4.84 7.14
N LEU A 150 17.41 4.84 8.31
CA LEU A 150 17.38 5.99 9.22
C LEU A 150 18.60 5.99 10.15
N ASP A 151 19.13 7.19 10.42
CA ASP A 151 20.16 7.38 11.46
C ASP A 151 19.47 7.45 12.83
N VAL A 152 19.48 6.34 13.58
CA VAL A 152 18.87 6.24 14.92
C VAL A 152 19.96 5.99 15.96
N ALA A 153 19.90 6.71 17.08
CA ALA A 153 20.81 6.46 18.20
C ALA A 153 20.55 5.08 18.83
N THR A 154 21.64 4.34 19.09
CA THR A 154 21.59 2.95 19.57
C THR A 154 21.61 2.83 21.09
N ASP A 155 21.46 3.92 21.83
CA ASP A 155 21.43 3.91 23.28
C ASP A 155 20.08 3.38 23.81
N GLN A 156 20.09 2.82 25.02
CA GLN A 156 18.92 2.17 25.59
C GLN A 156 17.72 3.10 25.75
N ARG A 157 17.96 4.39 26.05
CA ARG A 157 16.89 5.38 26.23
C ARG A 157 16.17 5.63 24.90
N THR A 158 16.92 5.73 23.80
CA THR A 158 16.35 5.88 22.45
C THR A 158 15.57 4.63 22.04
N LYS A 159 16.07 3.42 22.30
CA LYS A 159 15.33 2.17 22.02
C LYS A 159 14.01 2.10 22.77
N GLU A 160 13.98 2.47 24.04
CA GLU A 160 12.75 2.48 24.84
C GLU A 160 11.75 3.53 24.34
N ALA A 161 12.22 4.73 23.99
CA ALA A 161 11.37 5.79 23.43
C ALA A 161 10.77 5.37 22.08
N MET A 162 11.58 4.79 21.21
CA MET A 162 11.14 4.24 19.91
C MET A 162 10.05 3.18 20.09
N MET A 163 10.22 2.23 21.02
CA MET A 163 9.21 1.20 21.28
C MET A 163 7.90 1.78 21.82
N ARG A 164 7.96 2.81 22.67
CA ARG A 164 6.74 3.52 23.14
C ARG A 164 6.06 4.29 22.01
N ALA A 165 6.85 4.92 21.14
CA ALA A 165 6.37 5.71 20.01
C ALA A 165 5.94 4.87 18.80
N LEU A 166 6.16 3.55 18.82
CA LEU A 166 5.91 2.68 17.70
C LEU A 166 4.50 2.81 17.08
N PRO A 167 3.40 2.86 17.86
CA PRO A 167 2.05 3.07 17.31
C PRO A 167 1.90 4.39 16.55
N VAL A 168 2.65 5.41 16.93
CA VAL A 168 2.66 6.72 16.26
C VAL A 168 3.53 6.68 15.02
N LEU A 169 4.73 6.10 15.14
CA LEU A 169 5.67 5.95 14.04
C LEU A 169 5.07 5.21 12.84
N ALA A 170 4.11 4.33 13.06
CA ALA A 170 3.38 3.66 11.99
C ALA A 170 2.72 4.61 10.99
N THR A 171 2.30 5.79 11.44
CA THR A 171 1.57 6.79 10.64
C THR A 171 2.43 7.99 10.29
N GLU A 172 3.65 8.08 10.82
CA GLU A 172 4.54 9.21 10.58
C GLU A 172 5.23 9.10 9.21
N PRO A 173 5.35 10.22 8.48
CA PRO A 173 6.09 10.32 7.25
C PRO A 173 7.54 9.94 7.46
N VAL A 174 8.02 8.96 6.70
CA VAL A 174 9.44 8.57 6.74
C VAL A 174 10.32 9.77 6.37
N THR A 175 9.84 10.67 5.51
CA THR A 175 10.52 11.91 5.11
C THR A 175 10.82 12.83 6.30
N SER A 176 9.91 12.93 7.28
CA SER A 176 10.09 13.74 8.50
C SER A 176 11.15 13.18 9.46
N LEU A 177 11.48 11.89 9.29
CA LEU A 177 12.44 11.15 10.09
C LEU A 177 13.84 11.11 9.45
N ARG A 178 13.96 11.50 8.17
CA ARG A 178 15.23 11.48 7.42
C ARG A 178 16.05 12.76 7.58
N GLY A 179 17.33 12.68 7.25
CA GLY A 179 18.24 13.83 7.18
C GLY A 179 18.78 14.33 8.54
N ARG A 180 18.46 13.63 9.63
CA ARG A 180 18.98 13.87 10.97
C ARG A 180 19.14 12.56 11.74
N ARG A 181 19.95 12.61 12.81
CA ARG A 181 20.03 11.55 13.79
C ARG A 181 18.84 11.63 14.74
N LEU A 182 18.07 10.55 14.84
CA LEU A 182 16.92 10.43 15.73
C LEU A 182 17.37 9.95 17.11
N GLU A 183 16.97 10.68 18.13
CA GLU A 183 17.24 10.37 19.54
C GLU A 183 15.94 10.19 20.32
N ALA A 184 16.04 9.77 21.58
CA ALA A 184 14.89 9.55 22.46
C ALA A 184 13.89 10.73 22.46
N GLU A 185 14.39 11.96 22.46
CA GLU A 185 13.57 13.17 22.49
C GLU A 185 12.72 13.35 21.23
N ASP A 186 13.18 12.86 20.07
CA ASP A 186 12.41 12.94 18.83
C ASP A 186 11.23 11.97 18.88
N PHE A 187 11.44 10.75 19.36
CA PHE A 187 10.37 9.78 19.57
C PHE A 187 9.38 10.21 20.66
N ASP A 188 9.87 10.80 21.75
CA ASP A 188 9.01 11.33 22.81
C ASP A 188 8.18 12.53 22.30
N LYS A 189 8.70 13.37 21.39
CA LYS A 189 7.94 14.45 20.74
C LYS A 189 6.80 13.94 19.87
N LEU A 190 6.97 12.81 19.17
CA LEU A 190 5.90 12.18 18.41
C LEU A 190 4.73 11.73 19.31
N MET A 191 5.01 11.44 20.58
CA MET A 191 4.00 11.05 21.56
C MET A 191 3.25 12.25 22.17
N VAL A 192 3.79 13.46 22.06
CA VAL A 192 3.09 14.69 22.46
C VAL A 192 1.99 14.92 21.42
N GLY A 193 0.73 14.92 21.88
CA GLY A 193 -0.47 14.73 21.07
C GLY A 193 -0.42 15.35 19.67
N ASP A 194 -0.76 14.52 18.67
CA ASP A 194 -0.90 14.90 17.27
C ASP A 194 -2.39 15.15 16.98
N PRO A 195 -2.83 16.44 16.92
CA PRO A 195 -4.21 16.79 16.62
C PRO A 195 -4.70 16.24 15.29
N ALA A 196 -3.82 16.17 14.28
CA ALA A 196 -4.18 15.72 12.94
C ALA A 196 -4.47 14.21 12.94
N ARG A 197 -3.59 13.40 13.54
CA ARG A 197 -3.83 11.95 13.69
C ARG A 197 -5.09 11.66 14.49
N ASP A 198 -5.29 12.36 15.60
CA ASP A 198 -6.46 12.13 16.44
C ASP A 198 -7.75 12.50 15.68
N LEU A 199 -7.74 13.59 14.90
CA LEU A 199 -8.87 13.99 14.05
C LEU A 199 -9.12 13.02 12.89
N LEU A 200 -8.08 12.54 12.19
CA LEU A 200 -8.22 11.51 11.13
C LEU A 200 -8.71 10.17 11.70
N SER A 201 -8.23 9.80 12.89
CA SER A 201 -8.67 8.58 13.58
C SER A 201 -10.13 8.68 13.99
N TRP A 202 -10.58 9.86 14.43
CA TRP A 202 -11.98 10.13 14.75
C TRP A 202 -12.86 10.14 13.49
N LEU A 203 -12.41 10.77 12.40
CA LEU A 203 -13.11 10.75 11.10
C LEU A 203 -13.25 9.33 10.54
N SER A 204 -12.24 8.49 10.73
CA SER A 204 -12.27 7.11 10.23
C SER A 204 -13.19 6.19 11.03
N ASP A 205 -13.32 6.40 12.35
CA ASP A 205 -14.19 5.58 13.21
C ASP A 205 -14.49 6.34 14.51
N GLU A 206 -15.59 7.10 14.51
CA GLU A 206 -16.02 7.89 15.66
C GLU A 206 -16.28 7.02 16.89
N ALA A 207 -16.98 5.89 16.72
CA ALA A 207 -17.37 5.03 17.83
C ALA A 207 -16.14 4.40 18.50
N ALA A 208 -15.21 3.88 17.70
CA ALA A 208 -13.96 3.33 18.22
C ALA A 208 -13.09 4.43 18.85
N PHE A 209 -13.02 5.60 18.25
CA PHE A 209 -12.25 6.72 18.82
C PHE A 209 -12.80 7.16 20.18
N GLN A 210 -14.11 7.41 20.27
CA GLN A 210 -14.78 7.80 21.52
C GLN A 210 -14.62 6.72 22.60
N SER A 211 -14.73 5.44 22.25
CA SER A 211 -14.56 4.34 23.22
C SER A 211 -13.15 4.26 23.84
N ARG A 212 -12.14 4.79 23.15
CA ARG A 212 -10.74 4.86 23.60
C ARG A 212 -10.41 6.14 24.38
N CYS A 213 -11.30 7.12 24.34
CA CYS A 213 -11.17 8.35 25.10
C CYS A 213 -11.89 8.22 26.44
N ASP A 214 -11.20 8.53 27.53
CA ASP A 214 -11.90 8.87 28.77
C ASP A 214 -12.48 10.30 28.66
N GLY A 215 -13.32 10.69 29.63
CA GLY A 215 -14.01 11.99 29.58
C GLY A 215 -13.05 13.18 29.47
N ALA A 216 -11.90 13.13 30.16
CA ALA A 216 -10.90 14.19 30.12
C ALA A 216 -10.17 14.27 28.78
N ARG A 217 -9.83 13.12 28.17
CA ARG A 217 -9.22 13.07 26.83
C ARG A 217 -10.19 13.54 25.75
N TRP A 218 -11.47 13.20 25.86
CA TRP A 218 -12.50 13.68 24.93
C TRP A 218 -12.66 15.20 24.98
N GLU A 219 -12.74 15.79 26.18
CA GLU A 219 -12.80 17.26 26.35
C GLU A 219 -11.53 17.95 25.80
N SER A 220 -10.35 17.35 26.03
CA SER A 220 -9.09 17.85 25.50
C SER A 220 -9.06 17.82 23.97
N PHE A 221 -9.48 16.70 23.37
CA PHE A 221 -9.63 16.56 21.91
C PHE A 221 -10.58 17.63 21.34
N ARG A 222 -11.76 17.81 21.94
CA ARG A 222 -12.71 18.86 21.55
C ARG A 222 -12.12 20.25 21.64
N SER A 223 -11.39 20.55 22.71
CA SER A 223 -10.74 21.85 22.89
C SER A 223 -9.69 22.11 21.80
N VAL A 224 -8.96 21.06 21.39
CA VAL A 224 -7.97 21.13 20.30
C VAL A 224 -8.66 21.34 18.95
N CYS A 225 -9.72 20.58 18.63
CA CYS A 225 -10.50 20.78 17.41
C CYS A 225 -11.04 22.21 17.28
N LYS A 226 -11.56 22.78 18.39
CA LYS A 226 -12.05 24.16 18.40
C LYS A 226 -10.95 25.19 18.18
N ARG A 227 -9.77 24.97 18.77
CA ARG A 227 -8.64 25.90 18.70
C ARG A 227 -7.96 25.87 17.34
N ASP A 228 -7.69 24.67 16.81
CA ASP A 228 -6.80 24.47 15.67
C ASP A 228 -7.57 24.32 14.36
N PHE A 229 -8.80 23.80 14.40
CA PHE A 229 -9.64 23.54 13.21
C PHE A 229 -10.92 24.37 13.18
N ASN A 230 -11.20 25.18 14.21
CA ASN A 230 -12.44 25.92 14.39
C ASN A 230 -13.70 25.03 14.23
N PHE A 231 -13.63 23.84 14.84
CA PHE A 231 -14.59 22.75 14.67
C PHE A 231 -14.93 22.10 16.01
N ASP A 232 -16.21 21.76 16.24
CA ASP A 232 -16.65 20.96 17.39
C ASP A 232 -17.17 19.59 16.93
N PRO A 233 -16.43 18.48 17.18
CA PRO A 233 -16.85 17.15 16.73
C PRO A 233 -18.18 16.69 17.33
N GLU A 234 -18.63 17.26 18.46
CA GLU A 234 -19.94 16.93 19.04
C GLU A 234 -21.10 17.71 18.39
N GLN A 235 -20.87 18.94 17.93
CA GLN A 235 -21.94 19.80 17.40
C GLN A 235 -22.05 19.73 15.88
N ASP A 236 -20.91 19.74 15.21
CA ASP A 236 -20.82 19.86 13.74
C ASP A 236 -20.84 18.47 13.07
N GLY A 237 -20.24 17.46 13.73
CA GLY A 237 -20.26 16.06 13.31
C GLY A 237 -19.35 15.72 12.12
N ILE A 238 -19.29 14.42 11.79
CA ILE A 238 -18.35 13.86 10.80
C ILE A 238 -18.55 14.45 9.41
N ARG A 239 -19.81 14.56 8.95
CA ARG A 239 -20.11 15.06 7.60
C ARG A 239 -19.52 16.46 7.38
N TRP A 240 -19.69 17.34 8.36
CA TRP A 240 -19.17 18.70 8.26
C TRP A 240 -17.64 18.72 8.14
N ALA A 241 -16.94 17.91 8.93
CA ALA A 241 -15.49 17.78 8.83
C ALA A 241 -15.04 17.16 7.49
N GLY A 242 -15.81 16.21 6.94
CA GLY A 242 -15.61 15.69 5.60
C GLY A 242 -15.71 16.76 4.52
N GLU A 243 -16.67 17.68 4.64
CA GLU A 243 -16.82 18.82 3.70
C GLU A 243 -15.63 19.79 3.79
N ARG A 244 -15.07 20.00 4.99
CA ARG A 244 -13.87 20.82 5.19
C ARG A 244 -12.60 20.21 4.61
N LEU A 245 -12.47 18.89 4.54
CA LEU A 245 -11.30 18.22 3.94
C LEU A 245 -11.10 18.53 2.44
N PHE A 246 -12.16 19.00 1.75
CA PHE A 246 -12.05 19.49 0.38
C PHE A 246 -11.38 20.87 0.28
N GLU A 247 -11.26 21.61 1.40
CA GLU A 247 -10.63 22.93 1.43
C GLU A 247 -9.12 22.83 1.30
N SER A 248 -8.54 23.60 0.38
CA SER A 248 -7.11 23.59 0.08
C SER A 248 -6.30 24.60 0.91
N GLU A 249 -6.87 25.11 2.01
CA GLU A 249 -6.27 26.16 2.83
C GLU A 249 -6.23 25.80 4.32
N GLY A 250 -5.24 26.35 5.04
CA GLY A 250 -5.15 26.29 6.50
C GLY A 250 -4.96 24.88 7.07
N ALA A 251 -5.41 24.69 8.31
CA ALA A 251 -5.22 23.43 9.05
C ALA A 251 -5.87 22.21 8.37
N TRP A 252 -6.93 22.41 7.58
CA TRP A 252 -7.59 21.35 6.81
C TRP A 252 -6.75 20.89 5.61
N ASN A 253 -5.93 21.77 5.03
CA ASN A 253 -4.93 21.37 4.03
C ASN A 253 -3.88 20.45 4.65
N ASP A 254 -3.33 20.82 5.80
CA ASP A 254 -2.31 20.02 6.49
C ASP A 254 -2.87 18.64 6.89
N LEU A 255 -4.14 18.60 7.33
CA LEU A 255 -4.86 17.36 7.61
C LEU A 255 -5.05 16.49 6.35
N TRP A 256 -5.36 17.11 5.21
CA TRP A 256 -5.50 16.43 3.93
C TRP A 256 -4.17 15.84 3.46
N GLU A 257 -3.07 16.59 3.55
CA GLU A 257 -1.72 16.11 3.21
C GLU A 257 -1.36 14.91 4.09
N ARG A 258 -1.63 15.00 5.40
CA ARG A 258 -1.44 13.92 6.35
C ARG A 258 -2.25 12.66 6.03
N PHE A 259 -3.50 12.83 5.57
CA PHE A 259 -4.30 11.71 5.09
C PHE A 259 -3.68 11.09 3.82
N CYS A 260 -3.24 11.93 2.88
CA CYS A 260 -2.61 11.47 1.64
C CYS A 260 -1.32 10.69 1.85
N GLU A 261 -0.61 10.92 2.96
CA GLU A 261 0.59 10.18 3.35
C GLU A 261 0.30 8.73 3.77
N ALA A 262 -0.85 8.47 4.39
CA ALA A 262 -1.17 7.15 4.96
C ALA A 262 -2.67 6.79 4.87
N PRO A 263 -3.30 6.84 3.68
CA PRO A 263 -4.75 6.79 3.58
C PRO A 263 -5.35 5.46 4.05
N GLN A 264 -4.57 4.38 3.94
CA GLN A 264 -5.00 3.03 4.32
C GLN A 264 -5.14 2.82 5.84
N LEU A 265 -4.60 3.73 6.65
CA LEU A 265 -4.78 3.72 8.10
C LEU A 265 -6.11 4.31 8.55
N TYR A 266 -6.75 5.07 7.67
CA TYR A 266 -7.98 5.77 7.93
C TYR A 266 -9.06 5.34 6.91
N PRO A 267 -9.40 4.04 6.84
CA PRO A 267 -10.28 3.52 5.79
C PRO A 267 -11.65 4.22 5.77
N GLY A 268 -12.16 4.67 6.91
CA GLY A 268 -13.45 5.37 6.99
C GLY A 268 -13.40 6.82 6.46
N VAL A 269 -12.22 7.44 6.35
CA VAL A 269 -12.10 8.80 5.79
C VAL A 269 -12.52 8.83 4.32
N ALA A 270 -12.19 7.78 3.56
CA ALA A 270 -12.62 7.67 2.17
C ALA A 270 -14.16 7.60 2.06
N GLU A 271 -14.81 6.82 2.93
CA GLU A 271 -16.28 6.73 3.00
C GLU A 271 -16.91 8.08 3.34
N VAL A 272 -16.35 8.80 4.32
CA VAL A 272 -16.79 10.16 4.68
C VAL A 272 -16.69 11.11 3.49
N LEU A 273 -15.62 11.04 2.70
CA LEU A 273 -15.42 11.89 1.53
C LEU A 273 -16.36 11.53 0.37
N HIS A 274 -16.72 10.25 0.20
CA HIS A 274 -17.74 9.82 -0.78
C HIS A 274 -19.14 10.35 -0.44
N ASP A 275 -19.46 10.41 0.86
CA ASP A 275 -20.74 10.92 1.36
C ASP A 275 -20.80 12.45 1.42
N ALA A 276 -19.66 13.11 1.59
CA ALA A 276 -19.56 14.57 1.64
C ALA A 276 -19.67 15.19 0.23
N ARG A 277 -19.88 16.51 0.19
CA ARG A 277 -19.87 17.29 -1.04
C ARG A 277 -18.99 18.52 -0.88
N PRO A 278 -18.13 18.85 -1.86
CA PRO A 278 -17.36 20.08 -1.81
C PRO A 278 -18.31 21.27 -1.78
N THR A 279 -18.05 22.23 -0.88
CA THR A 279 -18.84 23.47 -0.81
C THR A 279 -18.48 24.42 -1.95
N ASP A 280 -17.22 24.37 -2.42
CA ASP A 280 -16.72 25.17 -3.54
C ASP A 280 -16.81 24.38 -4.86
N LEU A 281 -17.34 25.03 -5.91
CA LEU A 281 -17.40 24.49 -7.27
C LEU A 281 -16.01 24.42 -7.92
N LEU A 282 -15.04 25.19 -7.42
CA LEU A 282 -13.64 25.19 -7.86
C LEU A 282 -12.74 24.32 -6.97
N ALA A 283 -13.34 23.49 -6.10
CA ALA A 283 -12.58 22.58 -5.26
C ALA A 283 -11.64 21.70 -6.10
N ASP A 284 -10.48 21.40 -5.53
CA ASP A 284 -9.45 20.61 -6.21
C ASP A 284 -10.01 19.23 -6.59
N PRO A 285 -10.02 18.87 -7.90
CA PRO A 285 -10.51 17.57 -8.35
C PRO A 285 -9.74 16.39 -7.74
N SER A 286 -8.47 16.59 -7.36
CA SER A 286 -7.64 15.55 -6.75
C SER A 286 -8.17 15.09 -5.39
N ARG A 287 -8.97 15.93 -4.72
CA ARG A 287 -9.57 15.63 -3.41
C ARG A 287 -10.97 15.05 -3.51
N GLN A 288 -11.53 14.95 -4.71
CA GLN A 288 -12.93 14.56 -4.91
C GLN A 288 -13.04 13.11 -5.37
N PRO A 289 -13.57 12.20 -4.54
CA PRO A 289 -13.71 10.81 -4.93
C PRO A 289 -14.70 10.63 -6.09
N SER A 290 -15.79 11.40 -6.11
CA SER A 290 -16.77 11.41 -7.21
C SER A 290 -16.12 11.77 -8.55
N HIS A 291 -15.25 12.78 -8.56
CA HIS A 291 -14.51 13.16 -9.77
C HIS A 291 -13.58 12.03 -10.25
N ASN A 292 -12.92 11.34 -9.33
CA ASN A 292 -12.09 10.18 -9.68
C ASN A 292 -12.93 9.04 -10.29
N VAL A 293 -14.12 8.74 -9.73
CA VAL A 293 -15.05 7.73 -10.26
C VAL A 293 -15.51 8.09 -11.68
N ASP A 294 -15.95 9.34 -11.89
CA ASP A 294 -16.41 9.81 -13.20
C ASP A 294 -15.26 9.80 -14.23
N ALA A 295 -14.05 10.15 -13.81
CA ALA A 295 -12.86 10.11 -14.64
C ALA A 295 -12.44 8.67 -15.00
N GLU A 296 -12.56 7.70 -14.08
CA GLU A 296 -12.37 6.27 -14.39
C GLU A 296 -13.41 5.77 -15.41
N ALA A 297 -14.68 6.15 -15.25
CA ALA A 297 -15.74 5.76 -16.18
C ALA A 297 -15.51 6.36 -17.58
N THR A 298 -15.13 7.64 -17.64
CA THR A 298 -14.79 8.33 -18.88
C THR A 298 -13.60 7.69 -19.57
N LEU A 299 -12.53 7.41 -18.82
CA LEU A 299 -11.33 6.76 -19.34
C LEU A 299 -11.63 5.35 -19.85
N ARG A 300 -12.47 4.58 -19.16
CA ARG A 300 -12.90 3.25 -19.61
C ARG A 300 -13.57 3.30 -20.98
N ASN A 301 -14.51 4.23 -21.16
CA ASN A 301 -15.21 4.39 -22.43
C ASN A 301 -14.23 4.81 -23.54
N ALA A 302 -13.34 5.77 -23.28
CA ALA A 302 -12.36 6.22 -24.25
C ALA A 302 -11.39 5.10 -24.67
N LEU A 303 -10.88 4.31 -23.73
CA LEU A 303 -10.06 3.13 -24.03
C LEU A 303 -10.83 2.09 -24.86
N GLY A 304 -12.14 1.95 -24.64
CA GLY A 304 -12.99 1.08 -25.45
C GLY A 304 -13.05 1.52 -26.91
N GLU A 305 -13.10 2.82 -27.16
CA GLU A 305 -13.10 3.39 -28.52
C GLU A 305 -11.73 3.25 -29.22
N VAL A 306 -10.62 3.30 -28.47
CA VAL A 306 -9.25 3.12 -29.01
C VAL A 306 -9.12 1.80 -29.78
N ALA A 307 -9.78 0.74 -29.32
CA ALA A 307 -9.73 -0.58 -29.96
C ALA A 307 -10.22 -0.57 -31.43
N ASN A 308 -11.04 0.41 -31.81
CA ASN A 308 -11.59 0.55 -33.16
C ASN A 308 -10.80 1.53 -34.05
N LEU A 309 -9.73 2.13 -33.51
CA LEU A 309 -8.94 3.11 -34.23
C LEU A 309 -7.79 2.45 -35.02
N PRO A 310 -7.44 2.99 -36.21
CA PRO A 310 -6.20 2.62 -36.88
C PRO A 310 -4.98 2.88 -36.00
N HIS A 311 -3.95 2.03 -36.10
CA HIS A 311 -2.74 2.04 -35.26
C HIS A 311 -2.22 3.45 -34.90
N ALA A 312 -1.92 4.29 -35.91
CA ALA A 312 -1.38 5.64 -35.66
C ALA A 312 -2.33 6.53 -34.85
N LYS A 313 -3.65 6.41 -35.05
CA LYS A 313 -4.66 7.15 -34.28
C LYS A 313 -4.82 6.56 -32.88
N ALA A 314 -4.79 5.23 -32.75
CA ALA A 314 -4.82 4.56 -31.45
C ALA A 314 -3.63 4.99 -30.57
N CYS A 315 -2.41 5.01 -31.14
CA CYS A 315 -1.21 5.50 -30.45
C CYS A 315 -1.35 6.96 -30.01
N ALA A 316 -1.87 7.83 -30.89
CA ALA A 316 -2.08 9.24 -30.55
C ALA A 316 -3.13 9.43 -29.44
N GLU A 317 -4.24 8.70 -29.49
CA GLU A 317 -5.31 8.77 -28.51
C GLU A 317 -4.84 8.33 -27.12
N ILE A 318 -4.08 7.24 -27.02
CA ILE A 318 -3.51 6.78 -25.75
C ILE A 318 -2.58 7.83 -25.13
N LEU A 319 -1.79 8.54 -25.94
CA LEU A 319 -0.94 9.62 -25.45
C LEU A 319 -1.75 10.84 -24.99
N ALA A 320 -2.88 11.13 -25.64
CA ALA A 320 -3.79 12.17 -25.21
C ALA A 320 -4.48 11.81 -23.88
N LEU A 321 -4.92 10.55 -23.73
CA LEU A 321 -5.48 10.03 -22.48
C LEU A 321 -4.46 10.06 -21.33
N GLU A 322 -3.20 9.69 -21.61
CA GLU A 322 -2.10 9.80 -20.65
C GLU A 322 -1.87 11.26 -20.21
N ALA A 323 -1.93 12.22 -21.14
CA ALA A 323 -1.79 13.63 -20.79
C ALA A 323 -2.96 14.15 -19.93
N ALA A 324 -4.17 13.66 -20.17
CA ALA A 324 -5.37 14.07 -19.44
C ALA A 324 -5.51 13.42 -18.05
N HIS A 325 -5.13 12.14 -17.92
CA HIS A 325 -5.41 11.35 -16.72
C HIS A 325 -4.14 10.92 -15.96
N GLY A 326 -2.94 11.08 -16.51
CA GLY A 326 -1.71 10.54 -15.92
C GLY A 326 -1.40 11.08 -14.52
N SER A 327 -1.76 12.34 -14.22
CA SER A 327 -1.59 12.93 -12.89
C SER A 327 -2.41 12.21 -11.81
N ARG A 328 -3.50 11.52 -12.18
CA ARG A 328 -4.35 10.78 -11.24
C ARG A 328 -3.64 9.60 -10.59
N ARG A 329 -2.52 9.14 -11.16
CA ARG A 329 -1.65 8.12 -10.55
C ARG A 329 -0.99 8.59 -9.25
N THR A 330 -0.91 9.91 -9.01
CA THR A 330 -0.35 10.46 -7.77
C THR A 330 -1.43 10.87 -6.77
N TRP A 331 -2.71 10.71 -7.10
CA TRP A 331 -3.81 11.05 -6.19
C TRP A 331 -3.96 9.97 -5.13
N VAL A 332 -4.50 10.36 -3.96
CA VAL A 332 -4.76 9.44 -2.84
C VAL A 332 -5.62 8.23 -3.24
N TRP A 333 -6.54 8.44 -4.18
CA TRP A 333 -7.44 7.41 -4.73
C TRP A 333 -6.69 6.25 -5.38
N SER A 334 -5.56 6.52 -6.04
CA SER A 334 -4.72 5.47 -6.62
C SER A 334 -4.14 4.54 -5.54
N ARG A 335 -3.73 5.11 -4.39
CA ARG A 335 -3.21 4.38 -3.22
C ARG A 335 -4.28 3.59 -2.48
N LEU A 336 -5.54 4.00 -2.62
CA LEU A 336 -6.73 3.30 -2.13
C LEU A 336 -7.27 2.27 -3.15
N GLY A 337 -6.67 2.17 -4.34
CA GLY A 337 -7.08 1.23 -5.38
C GLY A 337 -8.28 1.69 -6.22
N GLU A 338 -8.68 2.96 -6.13
CA GLU A 338 -9.83 3.54 -6.83
C GLU A 338 -9.49 4.16 -8.20
N SER A 339 -8.23 4.15 -8.63
CA SER A 339 -7.80 4.67 -9.95
C SER A 339 -7.09 3.61 -10.83
N PRO A 340 -7.66 2.41 -11.03
CA PRO A 340 -6.97 1.32 -11.72
C PRO A 340 -6.65 1.61 -13.19
N LEU A 341 -7.52 2.30 -13.93
CA LEU A 341 -7.26 2.61 -15.35
C LEU A 341 -6.23 3.72 -15.52
N ALA A 342 -6.18 4.69 -14.60
CA ALA A 342 -5.13 5.70 -14.61
C ALA A 342 -3.73 5.08 -14.42
N LEU A 343 -3.61 4.03 -13.60
CA LEU A 343 -2.38 3.24 -13.45
C LEU A 343 -2.04 2.50 -14.76
N LEU A 344 -3.03 1.86 -15.39
CA LEU A 344 -2.87 1.14 -16.66
C LEU A 344 -2.40 2.01 -17.83
N LEU A 345 -2.68 3.32 -17.81
CA LEU A 345 -2.20 4.23 -18.86
C LEU A 345 -0.67 4.35 -18.90
N GLU A 346 0.04 4.09 -17.80
CA GLU A 346 1.50 4.19 -17.80
C GLU A 346 2.15 3.17 -18.76
N PRO A 347 1.94 1.84 -18.63
CA PRO A 347 2.46 0.88 -19.61
C PRO A 347 1.85 1.06 -21.00
N LEU A 348 0.56 1.40 -21.13
CA LEU A 348 -0.08 1.63 -22.44
C LEU A 348 0.53 2.83 -23.17
N SER A 349 0.87 3.91 -22.48
CA SER A 349 1.53 5.08 -23.07
C SER A 349 2.97 4.77 -23.47
N ARG A 350 3.71 3.97 -22.67
CA ARG A 350 5.02 3.46 -23.08
C ARG A 350 4.92 2.65 -24.37
N LEU A 351 3.98 1.72 -24.44
CA LEU A 351 3.71 0.93 -25.63
C LEU A 351 3.38 1.82 -26.83
N ALA A 352 2.46 2.77 -26.69
CA ALA A 352 2.09 3.68 -27.77
C ALA A 352 3.29 4.51 -28.29
N ARG A 353 4.20 4.97 -27.42
CA ARG A 353 5.42 5.69 -27.84
C ARG A 353 6.39 4.81 -28.61
N LEU A 354 6.51 3.54 -28.21
CA LEU A 354 7.44 2.58 -28.81
C LEU A 354 6.88 2.01 -30.13
N ALA A 355 5.62 1.58 -30.11
CA ALA A 355 4.94 0.98 -31.26
C ALA A 355 4.77 1.98 -32.42
N ASN A 356 4.66 3.28 -32.13
CA ASN A 356 4.60 4.33 -33.15
C ASN A 356 5.96 4.61 -33.83
N LYS A 357 7.01 3.84 -33.51
CA LYS A 357 8.30 3.87 -34.20
C LYS A 357 8.52 2.52 -34.91
N PRO A 358 8.70 2.51 -36.24
CA PRO A 358 8.98 1.26 -36.94
C PRO A 358 10.35 0.71 -36.53
N LEU A 359 10.44 -0.61 -36.37
CA LEU A 359 11.71 -1.32 -36.23
C LEU A 359 12.52 -1.16 -37.53
N GLY A 360 13.61 -0.40 -37.45
CA GLY A 360 14.48 -0.11 -38.59
C GLY A 360 15.57 -1.16 -38.78
N GLY A 361 15.97 -1.38 -40.03
CA GLY A 361 17.13 -2.24 -40.36
C GLY A 361 17.09 -2.69 -41.81
N LYS A 362 18.25 -2.69 -42.49
CA LYS A 362 18.35 -3.28 -43.83
C LYS A 362 18.74 -4.75 -43.72
N GLY A 363 17.75 -5.62 -43.79
CA GLY A 363 17.92 -7.07 -43.72
C GLY A 363 17.76 -7.65 -42.32
N LEU A 364 17.66 -8.99 -42.24
CA LEU A 364 17.26 -9.71 -41.04
C LEU A 364 18.19 -9.48 -39.83
N SER A 365 19.51 -9.43 -40.04
CA SER A 365 20.49 -9.21 -38.96
C SER A 365 20.31 -7.84 -38.30
N ALA A 366 20.13 -6.80 -39.10
CA ALA A 366 19.95 -5.44 -38.58
C ALA A 366 18.62 -5.30 -37.82
N LEU A 367 17.57 -6.02 -38.25
CA LEU A 367 16.29 -6.08 -37.53
C LEU A 367 16.44 -6.79 -36.18
N ALA A 368 17.16 -7.92 -36.14
CA ALA A 368 17.42 -8.66 -34.91
C ALA A 368 18.23 -7.83 -33.90
N ASP A 369 19.24 -7.10 -34.36
CA ASP A 369 20.04 -6.21 -33.52
C ASP A 369 19.19 -5.04 -32.98
N ALA A 370 18.35 -4.44 -33.83
CA ALA A 370 17.43 -3.37 -33.42
C ALA A 370 16.39 -3.86 -32.40
N TYR A 371 15.88 -5.08 -32.58
CA TYR A 371 14.96 -5.68 -31.63
C TYR A 371 15.64 -5.98 -30.28
N ALA A 372 16.83 -6.58 -30.30
CA ALA A 372 17.60 -6.89 -29.10
C ALA A 372 18.01 -5.63 -28.32
N ALA A 373 18.27 -4.52 -29.03
CA ALA A 373 18.60 -3.25 -28.42
C ALA A 373 17.38 -2.54 -27.82
N GLU A 374 16.31 -2.36 -28.61
CA GLU A 374 15.17 -1.51 -28.23
C GLU A 374 13.79 -2.16 -28.43
N GLY A 375 13.62 -3.06 -29.41
CA GLY A 375 12.31 -3.62 -29.76
C GLY A 375 11.65 -4.39 -28.62
N TRP A 376 12.40 -5.13 -27.81
CA TRP A 376 11.88 -5.90 -26.67
C TRP A 376 11.15 -5.03 -25.63
N HIS A 377 11.44 -3.72 -25.56
CA HIS A 377 10.72 -2.81 -24.67
C HIS A 377 9.23 -2.66 -25.04
N CYS A 378 8.89 -2.84 -26.32
CA CYS A 378 7.50 -2.82 -26.80
C CYS A 378 6.74 -4.02 -26.20
N ASP A 379 7.33 -5.22 -26.32
CA ASP A 379 6.80 -6.46 -25.77
C ASP A 379 6.66 -6.38 -24.25
N ARG A 380 7.69 -5.85 -23.56
CA ARG A 380 7.66 -5.65 -22.11
C ARG A 380 6.53 -4.70 -21.70
N ALA A 381 6.32 -3.60 -22.42
CA ALA A 381 5.24 -2.67 -22.12
C ALA A 381 3.84 -3.30 -22.33
N ALA A 382 3.69 -4.16 -23.35
CA ALA A 382 2.46 -4.94 -23.54
C ALA A 382 2.22 -5.95 -22.41
N MET A 383 3.26 -6.63 -21.94
CA MET A 383 3.18 -7.55 -20.79
C MET A 383 2.85 -6.80 -19.49
N ASP A 384 3.51 -5.69 -19.21
CA ASP A 384 3.24 -4.85 -18.03
C ASP A 384 1.75 -4.39 -18.02
N ALA A 385 1.20 -4.03 -19.18
CA ALA A 385 -0.21 -3.64 -19.29
C ALA A 385 -1.18 -4.80 -18.97
N LEU A 386 -0.85 -6.02 -19.40
CA LEU A 386 -1.64 -7.21 -19.09
C LEU A 386 -1.53 -7.61 -17.61
N GLU A 387 -0.34 -7.48 -17.02
CA GLU A 387 -0.09 -7.79 -15.61
C GLU A 387 -0.89 -6.87 -14.66
N GLN A 388 -1.01 -5.59 -15.03
CA GLN A 388 -1.75 -4.61 -14.22
C GLN A 388 -3.29 -4.74 -14.32
N ALA A 389 -3.81 -5.48 -15.30
CA ALA A 389 -5.25 -5.64 -15.47
C ALA A 389 -5.81 -6.67 -14.46
N LYS A 390 -6.44 -6.17 -13.39
CA LYS A 390 -6.88 -7.01 -12.26
C LYS A 390 -8.25 -7.66 -12.43
N THR A 391 -9.14 -7.08 -13.23
CA THR A 391 -10.50 -7.61 -13.43
C THR A 391 -10.68 -8.21 -14.81
N THR A 392 -11.60 -9.16 -14.98
CA THR A 392 -11.91 -9.76 -16.29
C THR A 392 -12.33 -8.70 -17.32
N ALA A 393 -13.06 -7.66 -16.88
CA ALA A 393 -13.45 -6.56 -17.74
C ALA A 393 -12.24 -5.74 -18.21
N ASP A 394 -11.33 -5.39 -17.29
CA ASP A 394 -10.12 -4.64 -17.64
C ASP A 394 -9.17 -5.48 -18.51
N VAL A 395 -9.07 -6.79 -18.27
CA VAL A 395 -8.29 -7.71 -19.14
C VAL A 395 -8.85 -7.72 -20.57
N GLY A 396 -10.18 -7.76 -20.72
CA GLY A 396 -10.83 -7.68 -22.02
C GLY A 396 -10.55 -6.35 -22.72
N LEU A 397 -10.65 -5.25 -21.99
CA LEU A 397 -10.36 -3.90 -22.47
C LEU A 397 -8.91 -3.74 -22.92
N VAL A 398 -7.94 -4.15 -22.08
CA VAL A 398 -6.51 -4.07 -22.38
C VAL A 398 -6.18 -4.90 -23.60
N LYS A 399 -6.71 -6.13 -23.72
CA LYS A 399 -6.49 -6.95 -24.93
C LYS A 399 -6.98 -6.27 -26.19
N ALA A 400 -8.13 -5.61 -26.15
CA ALA A 400 -8.67 -4.88 -27.30
C ALA A 400 -7.77 -3.69 -27.69
N VAL A 401 -7.30 -2.92 -26.70
CA VAL A 401 -6.35 -1.81 -26.92
C VAL A 401 -5.00 -2.32 -27.46
N LEU A 402 -4.46 -3.40 -26.90
CA LEU A 402 -3.25 -4.05 -27.42
C LEU A 402 -3.44 -4.55 -28.85
N GLY A 403 -4.65 -4.99 -29.21
CA GLY A 403 -4.98 -5.34 -30.59
C GLY A 403 -4.78 -4.18 -31.57
N ALA A 404 -5.11 -2.95 -31.16
CA ALA A 404 -4.94 -1.76 -31.99
C ALA A 404 -3.51 -1.20 -31.99
N LEU A 405 -2.76 -1.35 -30.88
CA LEU A 405 -1.42 -0.81 -30.73
C LEU A 405 -0.31 -1.79 -31.14
N TYR A 406 -0.37 -3.01 -30.61
CA TYR A 406 0.76 -3.95 -30.60
C TYR A 406 0.74 -4.90 -31.80
N ILE A 407 -0.43 -5.43 -32.19
CA ILE A 407 -0.53 -6.34 -33.35
C ILE A 407 0.02 -5.67 -34.63
N PRO A 408 -0.35 -4.43 -34.99
CA PRO A 408 0.17 -3.80 -36.20
C PRO A 408 1.67 -3.47 -36.16
N TRP A 409 2.30 -3.48 -34.99
CA TRP A 409 3.74 -3.31 -34.84
C TRP A 409 4.50 -4.64 -34.97
N LEU A 410 3.84 -5.76 -34.66
CA LEU A 410 4.39 -7.11 -34.85
C LEU A 410 4.35 -7.57 -36.32
N GLU A 411 3.40 -7.04 -37.10
CA GLU A 411 3.26 -7.26 -38.55
C GLU A 411 4.24 -6.41 -39.37
#